data_AF-A0A1F6ID19-F1
#
_entry.id   AF-A0A1F6ID19-F1
#
_cell.length_a   1.000
_cell.length_b   1.000
_cell.length_c   1.000
_cell.angle_alpha   90.00
_cell.angle_beta   90.00
_cell.angle_gamma   90.00
#
_symmetry.space_group_name_H-M   'P 1'
#
loop_
_entity.id
_entity.type
_entity.pdbx_description
1 polymer ?
#
loop_
_entity_poly.entity_id
_entity_poly.type
_entity_poly.pdbx_seq_one_letter_code
_entity_poly.pdbx_strand_id
1 'polypeptide(L)'
;MSEGSDTIETIAPIEAKPSISKPATVEQPPTANNSNLERNETVNNLRNQKEYTNAAVCDKLETQIKENAFQGLTIANFTDIDETFIYDYRPTQKDSTTLGPEELKLFIQTKNQEHMVATQELTELLNKNNAPIIAVSGRDINMVQADSRLPQFDLVVGSVGTEIWIKQKDGSYQLDSEYDKHVSQEIGFDRNKIYDLSYDIVANATSLVPNATLKFQDRDSEANVNAYQQYPQAKEHGLTTYSPPEKYKISFTFEGSGSDKVTLEETIRAQLEKIGCPQVKSVFSYGGEGKDGRISWNIDLVPETKKGAINYLVSKFGCIGIFGGDTGNDSDAIIGAGHAGFAVGNRKPEVDTSISDASDAITTKQTENFRIFKNPDGTKRLLFVDSDLTNKGPESQIKALRAMKMFARLMKPATANEVKSLIS
;
A
#
# COMPACT_ATOMS: atom_id res chain seq x y z
N MET A 1 1.05 -72.69 -40.46
CA MET A 1 0.46 -73.07 -39.16
C MET A 1 0.87 -71.99 -38.19
N SER A 2 0.03 -70.97 -38.11
CA SER A 2 -0.85 -70.66 -36.96
C SER A 2 -0.07 -69.78 -35.97
N GLU A 3 -0.31 -68.48 -36.01
CA GLU A 3 -1.13 -67.74 -35.00
C GLU A 3 -0.35 -67.63 -33.69
N GLY A 4 -0.09 -66.47 -33.07
CA GLY A 4 -0.54 -65.10 -33.24
C GLY A 4 -0.27 -64.41 -31.90
N SER A 5 0.02 -63.12 -31.89
CA SER A 5 -0.51 -62.14 -30.92
C SER A 5 0.19 -60.80 -31.16
N ASP A 6 -0.46 -59.98 -31.99
CA ASP A 6 -0.18 -58.56 -32.08
C ASP A 6 -0.61 -57.88 -30.78
N THR A 7 0.33 -57.31 -30.05
CA THR A 7 0.04 -56.27 -29.05
C THR A 7 0.06 -54.92 -29.74
N ILE A 8 -1.14 -54.38 -29.96
CA ILE A 8 -1.39 -53.02 -30.42
C ILE A 8 -1.07 -52.08 -29.26
N GLU A 9 0.01 -51.30 -29.38
CA GLU A 9 0.23 -50.12 -28.55
C GLU A 9 -0.77 -49.04 -28.96
N THR A 10 -1.79 -48.85 -28.13
CA THR A 10 -2.73 -47.74 -28.21
C THR A 10 -2.00 -46.43 -27.90
N ILE A 11 -1.64 -45.68 -28.93
CA ILE A 11 -1.19 -44.28 -28.80
C ILE A 11 -2.42 -43.45 -28.43
N ALA A 12 -2.49 -43.00 -27.18
CA ALA A 12 -3.49 -42.04 -26.73
C ALA A 12 -3.29 -40.69 -27.45
N PRO A 13 -4.34 -40.03 -27.93
CA PRO A 13 -4.23 -38.70 -28.50
C PRO A 13 -3.88 -37.70 -27.39
N ILE A 14 -2.80 -36.95 -27.59
CA ILE A 14 -2.38 -35.84 -26.74
C ILE A 14 -3.44 -34.74 -26.87
N GLU A 15 -4.35 -34.70 -25.92
CA GLU A 15 -5.35 -33.66 -25.76
C GLU A 15 -4.75 -32.39 -25.11
N ALA A 16 -5.30 -31.26 -25.54
CA ALA A 16 -5.31 -29.95 -24.92
C ALA A 16 -3.96 -29.25 -24.71
N LYS A 17 -3.59 -28.41 -25.69
CA LYS A 17 -2.78 -27.21 -25.45
C LYS A 17 -3.39 -26.44 -24.26
N PRO A 18 -2.60 -25.97 -23.28
CA PRO A 18 -3.10 -25.08 -22.27
C PRO A 18 -3.65 -23.83 -22.95
N SER A 19 -4.95 -23.62 -22.77
CA SER A 19 -5.62 -22.35 -23.04
C SER A 19 -4.86 -21.29 -22.27
N ILE A 20 -4.06 -20.50 -22.99
CA ILE A 20 -3.52 -19.25 -22.48
C ILE A 20 -4.73 -18.38 -22.19
N SER A 21 -5.14 -18.32 -20.92
CA SER A 21 -6.06 -17.29 -20.46
C SER A 21 -5.46 -15.96 -20.89
N LYS A 22 -6.21 -15.20 -21.68
CA LYS A 22 -5.85 -13.83 -22.01
C LYS A 22 -5.48 -13.13 -20.69
N PRO A 23 -4.35 -12.41 -20.61
CA PRO A 23 -4.09 -11.58 -19.46
C PRO A 23 -5.31 -10.68 -19.23
N ALA A 24 -5.73 -10.59 -17.97
CA ALA A 24 -6.76 -9.64 -17.56
C ALA A 24 -6.45 -8.30 -18.23
N THR A 25 -7.43 -7.77 -18.95
CA THR A 25 -7.27 -6.50 -19.65
C THR A 25 -7.01 -5.49 -18.55
N VAL A 26 -5.78 -4.99 -18.45
CA VAL A 26 -5.45 -3.90 -17.54
C VAL A 26 -6.28 -2.74 -18.02
N GLU A 27 -7.41 -2.48 -17.35
CA GLU A 27 -8.23 -1.32 -17.62
C GLU A 27 -7.33 -0.10 -17.47
N GLN A 28 -7.34 0.74 -18.52
CA GLN A 28 -6.59 1.99 -18.51
C GLN A 28 -7.02 2.81 -17.29
N PRO A 29 -6.10 3.51 -16.60
CA PRO A 29 -6.49 4.43 -15.55
C PRO A 29 -7.50 5.43 -16.15
N PRO A 30 -8.58 5.77 -15.41
CA PRO A 30 -9.61 6.66 -15.92
C PRO A 30 -8.96 7.96 -16.39
N THR A 31 -9.12 8.26 -17.68
CA THR A 31 -8.67 9.55 -18.20
C THR A 31 -9.48 10.65 -17.50
N ALA A 32 -8.87 11.81 -17.26
CA ALA A 32 -9.55 12.99 -16.70
C ALA A 32 -10.74 13.51 -17.55
N ASN A 33 -11.11 12.79 -18.61
CA ASN A 33 -12.18 13.09 -19.54
C ASN A 33 -13.47 12.31 -19.31
N ASN A 34 -13.58 11.48 -18.26
CA ASN A 34 -14.86 10.83 -17.97
C ASN A 34 -15.92 11.89 -17.68
N SER A 35 -17.00 11.84 -18.46
CA SER A 35 -18.13 12.73 -18.32
C SER A 35 -18.72 12.63 -16.91
N ASN A 36 -19.38 13.69 -16.44
CA ASN A 36 -20.13 13.61 -15.17
C ASN A 36 -21.15 12.46 -15.19
N LEU A 37 -21.65 12.07 -16.36
CA LEU A 37 -22.58 10.96 -16.53
C LEU A 37 -21.92 9.61 -16.18
N GLU A 38 -20.76 9.30 -16.78
CA GLU A 38 -20.02 8.07 -16.53
C GLU A 38 -19.61 7.95 -15.05
N ARG A 39 -19.16 9.06 -14.44
CA ARG A 39 -18.79 9.06 -13.02
C ARG A 39 -19.98 8.84 -12.09
N ASN A 40 -21.14 9.39 -12.41
CA ASN A 40 -22.37 9.10 -11.66
C ASN A 40 -22.80 7.64 -11.83
N GLU A 41 -22.64 7.07 -13.03
CA GLU A 41 -22.90 5.66 -13.28
C GLU A 41 -21.98 4.76 -12.46
N THR A 42 -20.68 5.07 -12.37
CA THR A 42 -19.73 4.38 -11.49
C THR A 42 -20.22 4.36 -10.04
N VAL A 43 -20.60 5.52 -9.48
CA VAL A 43 -21.09 5.59 -8.09
C VAL A 43 -22.40 4.80 -7.90
N ASN A 44 -23.32 4.86 -8.87
CA ASN A 44 -24.56 4.09 -8.82
C ASN A 44 -24.29 2.58 -8.86
N ASN A 45 -23.35 2.13 -9.69
CA ASN A 45 -22.94 0.73 -9.76
C ASN A 45 -22.31 0.26 -8.45
N LEU A 46 -21.49 1.11 -7.79
CA LEU A 46 -20.99 0.80 -6.45
C LEU A 46 -22.12 0.62 -5.45
N ARG A 47 -23.12 1.51 -5.43
CA ARG A 47 -24.24 1.41 -4.48
C ARG A 47 -25.08 0.12 -4.63
N ASN A 48 -25.02 -0.53 -5.79
CA ASN A 48 -25.67 -1.83 -6.02
C ASN A 48 -24.90 -3.00 -5.38
N GLN A 49 -23.65 -2.80 -4.96
CA GLN A 49 -22.87 -3.75 -4.18
C GLN A 49 -23.22 -3.61 -2.69
N LYS A 50 -23.44 -4.73 -2.02
CA LYS A 50 -23.93 -4.80 -0.63
C LYS A 50 -23.08 -3.97 0.33
N GLU A 51 -21.76 -4.04 0.17
CA GLU A 51 -20.75 -3.40 1.01
C GLU A 51 -20.69 -1.88 0.82
N TYR A 52 -21.20 -1.39 -0.32
CA TYR A 52 -21.14 0.02 -0.74
C TYR A 52 -22.50 0.73 -0.68
N THR A 53 -23.62 -0.01 -0.58
CA THR A 53 -24.97 0.57 -0.49
C THR A 53 -25.07 1.66 0.59
N ASN A 54 -24.49 1.41 1.76
CA ASN A 54 -24.49 2.31 2.92
C ASN A 54 -23.10 2.89 3.24
N ALA A 55 -22.18 2.88 2.29
CA ALA A 55 -20.81 3.34 2.53
C ALA A 55 -20.70 4.87 2.46
N ALA A 56 -19.95 5.45 3.41
CA ALA A 56 -19.71 6.90 3.46
C ALA A 56 -18.92 7.41 2.24
N VAL A 57 -18.05 6.57 1.67
CA VAL A 57 -17.27 6.90 0.47
C VAL A 57 -18.14 7.25 -0.74
N CYS A 58 -19.26 6.56 -0.93
CA CYS A 58 -20.15 6.81 -2.07
C CYS A 58 -20.78 8.19 -2.00
N ASP A 59 -21.18 8.65 -0.80
CA ASP A 59 -21.74 9.99 -0.60
C ASP A 59 -20.70 11.07 -0.90
N LYS A 60 -19.44 10.86 -0.47
CA LYS A 60 -18.32 11.76 -0.76
C LYS A 60 -18.04 11.87 -2.25
N LEU A 61 -17.93 10.75 -2.95
CA LEU A 61 -17.69 10.71 -4.41
C LEU A 61 -18.84 11.39 -5.18
N GLU A 62 -20.09 11.08 -4.83
CA GLU A 62 -21.27 11.68 -5.45
C GLU A 62 -21.31 13.21 -5.27
N THR A 63 -20.97 13.68 -4.07
CA THR A 63 -20.94 15.11 -3.75
C THR A 63 -19.82 15.82 -4.51
N GLN A 64 -18.62 15.23 -4.61
CA GLN A 64 -17.53 15.77 -5.43
C GLN A 64 -17.95 16.00 -6.88
N ILE A 65 -18.66 15.01 -7.47
CA ILE A 65 -19.13 15.08 -8.87
C ILE A 65 -20.16 16.20 -9.02
N LYS A 66 -21.14 16.30 -8.12
CA LYS A 66 -22.21 17.31 -8.15
C LYS A 66 -21.69 18.73 -7.94
N GLU A 67 -20.82 18.92 -6.95
CA GLU A 67 -20.29 20.23 -6.57
C GLU A 67 -19.11 20.68 -7.44
N ASN A 68 -18.61 19.78 -8.30
CA ASN A 68 -17.43 20.03 -9.11
C ASN A 68 -16.23 20.47 -8.25
N ALA A 69 -16.08 19.85 -7.06
CA ALA A 69 -15.19 20.31 -5.98
C ALA A 69 -13.72 20.44 -6.42
N PHE A 70 -13.30 19.58 -7.36
CA PHE A 70 -11.97 19.61 -7.99
C PHE A 70 -12.03 19.92 -9.49
N GLN A 71 -12.95 20.79 -9.89
CA GLN A 71 -13.01 21.37 -11.25
C GLN A 71 -13.13 20.33 -12.37
N GLY A 72 -13.86 19.26 -12.11
CA GLY A 72 -14.17 18.20 -13.07
C GLY A 72 -13.48 16.90 -12.70
N LEU A 73 -12.56 16.93 -11.74
CA LEU A 73 -11.89 15.74 -11.22
C LEU A 73 -12.65 15.16 -10.04
N THR A 74 -12.65 13.83 -9.94
CA THR A 74 -13.02 13.10 -8.74
C THR A 74 -11.73 12.53 -8.16
N ILE A 75 -11.44 12.81 -6.89
CA ILE A 75 -10.19 12.37 -6.25
C ILE A 75 -10.47 11.50 -5.03
N ALA A 76 -9.49 10.66 -4.68
CA ALA A 76 -9.41 9.96 -3.40
C ALA A 76 -7.99 10.12 -2.82
N ASN A 77 -7.90 10.42 -1.52
CA ASN A 77 -6.63 10.59 -0.82
C ASN A 77 -6.27 9.29 -0.10
N PHE A 78 -5.21 8.66 -0.56
CA PHE A 78 -4.59 7.48 0.03
C PHE A 78 -3.40 7.92 0.88
N THR A 79 -3.27 7.37 2.08
CA THR A 79 -2.18 7.74 3.00
C THR A 79 -1.71 6.52 3.76
N ASP A 80 -0.40 6.33 3.86
CA ASP A 80 0.13 5.51 4.93
C ASP A 80 -0.18 6.15 6.29
N ILE A 81 -0.32 5.32 7.32
CA ILE A 81 -0.65 5.78 8.68
C ILE A 81 0.62 6.21 9.41
N ASP A 82 1.60 5.32 9.47
CA ASP A 82 2.73 5.40 10.39
C ASP A 82 3.79 6.35 9.82
N GLU A 83 4.22 7.35 10.60
CA GLU A 83 5.18 8.37 10.16
C GLU A 83 4.71 9.27 8.99
N THR A 84 3.56 8.96 8.38
CA THR A 84 2.92 9.71 7.30
C THR A 84 1.63 10.42 7.76
N PHE A 85 0.60 9.71 8.20
CA PHE A 85 -0.65 10.37 8.64
C PHE A 85 -0.58 10.81 10.09
N ILE A 86 0.03 9.99 10.95
CA ILE A 86 0.40 10.33 12.31
C ILE A 86 1.92 10.22 12.47
N TYR A 87 2.48 11.00 13.37
CA TYR A 87 3.92 11.00 13.61
C TYR A 87 4.20 10.79 15.09
N ASP A 88 5.00 9.76 15.39
CA ASP A 88 5.46 9.47 16.74
C ASP A 88 6.91 9.92 16.89
N TYR A 89 7.10 11.11 17.45
CA TYR A 89 8.41 11.70 17.62
C TYR A 89 9.32 10.81 18.48
N ARG A 90 10.36 10.26 17.83
CA ARG A 90 11.44 9.55 18.50
C ARG A 90 12.54 10.54 18.84
N PRO A 91 12.89 10.70 20.13
CA PRO A 91 13.96 11.60 20.52
C PRO A 91 15.30 11.15 19.94
N THR A 92 16.10 12.11 19.48
CA THR A 92 17.45 11.82 19.02
C THR A 92 18.38 11.57 20.21
N GLN A 93 19.56 11.02 19.93
CA GLN A 93 20.62 10.91 20.95
C GLN A 93 20.97 12.28 21.54
N LYS A 94 20.96 13.34 20.70
CA LYS A 94 21.18 14.71 21.17
C LYS A 94 20.09 15.11 22.17
N ASP A 95 18.82 14.96 21.84
CA ASP A 95 17.71 15.33 22.74
C ASP A 95 17.80 14.59 24.07
N SER A 96 18.15 13.29 24.00
CA SER A 96 18.31 12.42 25.17
C SER A 96 19.52 12.80 26.05
N THR A 97 20.52 13.48 25.50
CA THR A 97 21.71 13.94 26.24
C THR A 97 21.61 15.40 26.69
N THR A 98 20.77 16.22 26.06
CA THR A 98 20.63 17.64 26.34
C THR A 98 19.46 17.99 27.25
N LEU A 99 18.41 17.16 27.28
CA LEU A 99 17.21 17.41 28.07
C LEU A 99 17.18 16.49 29.29
N GLY A 100 16.76 17.03 30.44
CA GLY A 100 16.42 16.19 31.60
C GLY A 100 15.22 15.28 31.30
N PRO A 101 14.99 14.18 32.05
CA PRO A 101 13.93 13.22 31.74
C PRO A 101 12.51 13.83 31.59
N GLU A 102 12.15 14.77 32.46
CA GLU A 102 10.84 15.44 32.40
C GLU A 102 10.75 16.45 31.25
N GLU A 103 11.85 17.14 30.93
CA GLU A 103 11.92 18.06 29.80
C GLU A 103 11.82 17.30 28.47
N LEU A 104 12.51 16.15 28.38
CA LEU A 104 12.45 15.26 27.23
C LEU A 104 11.02 14.74 27.01
N LYS A 105 10.34 14.33 28.09
CA LYS A 105 8.94 13.89 28.03
C LYS A 105 8.01 15.00 27.54
N LEU A 106 8.13 16.21 28.10
CA LEU A 106 7.33 17.36 27.68
C LEU A 106 7.62 17.74 26.21
N PHE A 107 8.89 17.66 25.80
CA PHE A 107 9.31 17.94 24.43
C PHE A 107 8.71 16.94 23.43
N ILE A 108 8.77 15.64 23.72
CA ILE A 108 8.12 14.60 22.91
C ILE A 108 6.62 14.84 22.81
N GLN A 109 5.95 15.11 23.94
CA GLN A 109 4.52 15.41 23.97
C GLN A 109 4.16 16.63 23.11
N THR A 110 4.96 17.69 23.20
CA THR A 110 4.76 18.92 22.41
C THR A 110 4.90 18.63 20.92
N LYS A 111 5.94 17.89 20.52
CA LYS A 111 6.15 17.51 19.11
C LYS A 111 5.03 16.64 18.55
N ASN A 112 4.57 15.65 19.30
CA ASN A 112 3.43 14.83 18.88
C ASN A 112 2.15 15.68 18.76
N GLN A 113 1.93 16.63 19.67
CA GLN A 113 0.76 17.52 19.61
C GLN A 113 0.80 18.45 18.39
N GLU A 114 1.97 19.01 18.04
CA GLU A 114 2.16 19.82 16.82
C GLU A 114 1.73 19.04 15.57
N HIS A 115 2.12 17.76 15.46
CA HIS A 115 1.74 16.92 14.31
C HIS A 115 0.26 16.53 14.29
N MET A 116 -0.36 16.36 15.45
CA MET A 116 -1.80 16.13 15.54
C MET A 116 -2.62 17.31 14.97
N VAL A 117 -2.13 18.55 15.11
CA VAL A 117 -2.78 19.72 14.51
C VAL A 117 -2.76 19.65 12.98
N ALA A 118 -1.62 19.31 12.37
CA ALA A 118 -1.52 19.15 10.92
C ALA A 118 -2.41 18.01 10.39
N THR A 119 -2.50 16.91 11.14
CA THR A 119 -3.38 15.78 10.84
C THR A 119 -4.86 16.19 10.85
N GLN A 120 -5.26 17.01 11.82
CA GLN A 120 -6.60 17.58 11.91
C GLN A 120 -6.88 18.53 10.73
N GLU A 121 -5.95 19.45 10.42
CA GLU A 121 -6.08 20.36 9.28
C GLU A 121 -6.24 19.61 7.95
N LEU A 122 -5.44 18.55 7.73
CA LEU A 122 -5.56 17.70 6.55
C LEU A 122 -6.93 17.02 6.49
N THR A 123 -7.39 16.46 7.60
CA THR A 123 -8.69 15.79 7.70
C THR A 123 -9.84 16.75 7.40
N GLU A 124 -9.81 17.96 7.98
CA GLU A 124 -10.79 19.01 7.71
C GLU A 124 -10.76 19.46 6.25
N LEU A 125 -9.57 19.63 5.67
CA LEU A 125 -9.41 19.99 4.27
C LEU A 125 -10.02 18.94 3.35
N LEU A 126 -9.74 17.66 3.58
CA LEU A 126 -10.29 16.56 2.77
C LEU A 126 -11.81 16.46 2.90
N ASN A 127 -12.32 16.52 4.13
CA ASN A 127 -13.77 16.49 4.41
C ASN A 127 -14.49 17.69 3.77
N LYS A 128 -13.95 18.90 3.89
CA LYS A 128 -14.50 20.12 3.27
C LYS A 128 -14.63 20.02 1.76
N ASN A 129 -13.80 19.21 1.12
CA ASN A 129 -13.83 18.99 -0.33
C ASN A 129 -14.43 17.65 -0.73
N ASN A 130 -15.07 16.95 0.22
CA ASN A 130 -15.68 15.63 0.00
C ASN A 130 -14.70 14.59 -0.57
N ALA A 131 -13.39 14.73 -0.34
CA ALA A 131 -12.39 13.77 -0.75
C ALA A 131 -12.38 12.58 0.24
N PRO A 132 -12.56 11.33 -0.22
CA PRO A 132 -12.34 10.17 0.60
C PRO A 132 -10.94 10.15 1.20
N ILE A 133 -10.85 9.79 2.47
CA ILE A 133 -9.60 9.58 3.20
C ILE A 133 -9.46 8.07 3.38
N ILE A 134 -8.47 7.49 2.71
CA ILE A 134 -8.23 6.05 2.65
C ILE A 134 -6.90 5.77 3.31
N ALA A 135 -6.92 5.06 4.44
CA ALA A 135 -5.68 4.59 5.06
C ALA A 135 -5.13 3.39 4.27
N VAL A 136 -3.81 3.34 4.09
CA VAL A 136 -3.12 2.24 3.41
C VAL A 136 -1.93 1.81 4.25
N SER A 137 -2.14 0.81 5.11
CA SER A 137 -1.23 0.51 6.22
C SER A 137 -0.76 -0.94 6.24
N GLY A 138 0.38 -1.16 6.90
CA GLY A 138 0.80 -2.49 7.33
C GLY A 138 0.04 -3.04 8.53
N ARG A 139 -0.76 -2.19 9.20
CA ARG A 139 -1.64 -2.52 10.33
C ARG A 139 -2.91 -3.24 9.85
N ASP A 140 -3.44 -4.14 10.67
CA ASP A 140 -4.79 -4.70 10.48
C ASP A 140 -5.88 -3.70 10.90
N ILE A 141 -7.14 -3.97 10.55
CA ILE A 141 -8.28 -3.10 10.88
C ILE A 141 -8.45 -2.90 12.39
N ASN A 142 -8.19 -3.90 13.22
CA ASN A 142 -8.38 -3.81 14.67
C ASN A 142 -7.36 -2.84 15.27
N MET A 143 -6.11 -2.88 14.80
CA MET A 143 -5.08 -1.94 15.20
C MET A 143 -5.40 -0.51 14.78
N VAL A 144 -5.98 -0.31 13.58
CA VAL A 144 -6.43 1.02 13.13
C VAL A 144 -7.59 1.52 13.99
N GLN A 145 -8.58 0.68 14.29
CA GLN A 145 -9.75 1.06 15.10
C GLN A 145 -9.42 1.31 16.57
N ALA A 146 -8.40 0.64 17.12
CA ALA A 146 -7.98 0.80 18.51
C ALA A 146 -7.16 2.09 18.76
N ASP A 147 -6.59 2.71 17.72
CA ASP A 147 -5.77 3.91 17.85
C ASP A 147 -6.65 5.17 17.88
N SER A 148 -6.89 5.70 19.09
CA SER A 148 -7.75 6.86 19.31
C SER A 148 -7.25 8.17 18.69
N ARG A 149 -6.02 8.20 18.17
CA ARG A 149 -5.46 9.38 17.48
C ARG A 149 -5.95 9.48 16.04
N LEU A 150 -6.37 8.35 15.46
CA LEU A 150 -6.74 8.27 14.05
C LEU A 150 -8.19 8.73 13.85
N PRO A 151 -8.49 9.44 12.75
CA PRO A 151 -9.86 9.67 12.34
C PRO A 151 -10.47 8.37 11.85
N GLN A 152 -11.80 8.35 11.75
CA GLN A 152 -12.47 7.26 11.06
C GLN A 152 -12.35 7.45 9.54
N PHE A 153 -11.40 6.75 8.93
CA PHE A 153 -11.19 6.71 7.49
C PHE A 153 -12.44 6.20 6.73
N ASP A 154 -12.61 6.64 5.49
CA ASP A 154 -13.72 6.15 4.66
C ASP A 154 -13.47 4.70 4.20
N LEU A 155 -12.19 4.35 4.02
CA LEU A 155 -11.72 2.99 3.81
C LEU A 155 -10.39 2.76 4.54
N VAL A 156 -10.15 1.51 4.93
CA VAL A 156 -8.86 1.04 5.45
C VAL A 156 -8.39 -0.11 4.58
N VAL A 157 -7.30 0.13 3.87
CA VAL A 157 -6.50 -0.90 3.22
C VAL A 157 -5.51 -1.41 4.27
N GLY A 158 -5.80 -2.58 4.82
CA GLY A 158 -5.04 -3.20 5.91
C GLY A 158 -3.99 -4.18 5.41
N SER A 159 -3.14 -4.64 6.34
CA SER A 159 -2.32 -5.84 6.13
C SER A 159 -1.43 -5.74 4.87
N VAL A 160 -0.83 -4.55 4.66
CA VAL A 160 0.06 -4.20 3.52
C VAL A 160 -0.64 -4.15 2.15
N GLY A 161 -1.98 -4.11 2.11
CA GLY A 161 -2.73 -4.12 0.86
C GLY A 161 -3.54 -5.37 0.62
N THR A 162 -3.63 -6.30 1.57
CA THR A 162 -4.28 -7.59 1.34
C THR A 162 -5.75 -7.63 1.74
N GLU A 163 -6.24 -6.58 2.41
CA GLU A 163 -7.62 -6.46 2.86
C GLU A 163 -8.12 -5.02 2.66
N ILE A 164 -9.38 -4.87 2.26
CA ILE A 164 -10.02 -3.55 2.11
C ILE A 164 -11.29 -3.52 2.94
N TRP A 165 -11.33 -2.61 3.90
CA TRP A 165 -12.44 -2.41 4.82
C TRP A 165 -13.14 -1.10 4.51
N ILE A 166 -14.45 -1.15 4.30
CA ILE A 166 -15.29 -0.04 3.86
C ILE A 166 -16.13 0.47 5.03
N LYS A 167 -15.99 1.75 5.35
CA LYS A 167 -16.75 2.40 6.42
C LYS A 167 -18.21 2.57 6.03
N GLN A 168 -19.08 2.04 6.87
CA GLN A 168 -20.53 2.20 6.79
C GLN A 168 -20.97 3.48 7.53
N LYS A 169 -22.17 3.97 7.21
CA LYS A 169 -22.76 5.17 7.85
C LYS A 169 -22.96 5.05 9.35
N ASP A 170 -23.10 3.84 9.88
CA ASP A 170 -23.19 3.57 11.32
C ASP A 170 -21.82 3.56 12.02
N GLY A 171 -20.73 3.76 11.27
CA GLY A 171 -19.35 3.75 11.76
C GLY A 171 -18.71 2.36 11.79
N SER A 172 -19.44 1.29 11.49
CA SER A 172 -18.88 -0.05 11.33
C SER A 172 -18.07 -0.16 10.04
N TYR A 173 -17.25 -1.19 9.94
CA TYR A 173 -16.50 -1.52 8.72
C TYR A 173 -16.94 -2.88 8.18
N GLN A 174 -17.07 -2.96 6.85
CA GLN A 174 -17.35 -4.20 6.14
C GLN A 174 -16.21 -4.50 5.17
N LEU A 175 -15.79 -5.77 5.10
CA LEU A 175 -14.77 -6.22 4.17
C LEU A 175 -15.30 -6.17 2.73
N ASP A 176 -14.52 -5.65 1.79
CA ASP A 176 -14.80 -5.76 0.36
C ASP A 176 -14.66 -7.23 -0.06
N SER A 177 -15.79 -7.91 -0.25
CA SER A 177 -15.83 -9.34 -0.55
C SER A 177 -15.31 -9.66 -1.95
N GLU A 178 -15.43 -8.73 -2.90
CA GLU A 178 -14.89 -8.88 -4.26
C GLU A 178 -13.36 -8.84 -4.22
N TYR A 179 -12.79 -7.90 -3.47
CA TYR A 179 -11.34 -7.82 -3.29
C TYR A 179 -10.79 -9.00 -2.48
N ASP A 180 -11.45 -9.41 -1.40
CA ASP A 180 -11.06 -10.60 -0.62
C ASP A 180 -11.03 -11.87 -1.49
N LYS A 181 -12.00 -12.00 -2.41
CA LYS A 181 -12.03 -13.09 -3.39
C LYS A 181 -10.90 -12.99 -4.40
N HIS A 182 -10.60 -11.80 -4.93
CA HIS A 182 -9.46 -11.57 -5.82
C HIS A 182 -8.15 -12.02 -5.15
N VAL A 183 -7.92 -11.59 -3.91
CA VAL A 183 -6.70 -11.94 -3.15
C VAL A 183 -6.63 -13.43 -2.84
N SER A 184 -7.73 -14.05 -2.37
CA SER A 184 -7.73 -15.48 -2.00
C SER A 184 -7.71 -16.44 -3.19
N GLN A 185 -8.47 -16.16 -4.25
CA GLN A 185 -8.75 -17.13 -5.31
C GLN A 185 -8.02 -16.84 -6.61
N GLU A 186 -7.88 -15.56 -6.99
CA GLU A 186 -7.29 -15.20 -8.28
C GLU A 186 -5.77 -15.09 -8.19
N ILE A 187 -5.26 -14.51 -7.10
CA ILE A 187 -3.82 -14.51 -6.81
C ILE A 187 -3.43 -15.88 -6.22
N GLY A 188 -4.17 -16.37 -5.23
CA GLY A 188 -3.95 -17.67 -4.60
C GLY A 188 -2.88 -17.61 -3.51
N PHE A 189 -3.29 -17.36 -2.26
CA PHE A 189 -2.40 -17.35 -1.10
C PHE A 189 -2.66 -18.57 -0.19
N ASP A 190 -1.77 -19.56 -0.23
CA ASP A 190 -1.81 -20.69 0.68
C ASP A 190 -0.95 -20.40 1.91
N ARG A 191 -1.59 -19.84 2.94
CA ARG A 191 -0.90 -19.42 4.15
C ARG A 191 -0.12 -20.56 4.82
N ASN A 192 -0.68 -21.77 4.89
CA ASN A 192 -0.03 -22.88 5.59
C ASN A 192 1.25 -23.29 4.87
N LYS A 193 1.16 -23.45 3.54
CA LYS A 193 2.32 -23.80 2.71
C LYS A 193 3.43 -22.74 2.78
N ILE A 194 3.06 -21.46 2.78
CA ILE A 194 4.02 -20.36 2.88
C ILE A 194 4.59 -20.30 4.30
N TYR A 195 3.79 -20.59 5.34
CA TYR A 195 4.26 -20.64 6.73
C TYR A 195 5.27 -21.77 6.95
N ASP A 196 5.03 -22.96 6.41
CA ASP A 196 5.97 -24.09 6.48
C ASP A 196 7.30 -23.73 5.80
N LEU A 197 7.25 -23.14 4.60
CA LEU A 197 8.44 -22.62 3.92
C LEU A 197 9.16 -21.57 4.79
N SER A 198 8.40 -20.67 5.38
CA SER A 198 8.94 -19.60 6.21
C SER A 198 9.67 -20.13 7.44
N TYR A 199 9.13 -21.19 8.05
CA TYR A 199 9.77 -21.89 9.14
C TYR A 199 11.12 -22.46 8.72
N ASP A 200 11.17 -23.12 7.55
CA ASP A 200 12.42 -23.65 6.99
C ASP A 200 13.46 -22.55 6.73
N ILE A 201 13.04 -21.40 6.18
CA ILE A 201 13.93 -20.26 5.93
C ILE A 201 14.49 -19.72 7.25
N VAL A 202 13.65 -19.52 8.26
CA VAL A 202 14.06 -19.04 9.59
C VAL A 202 15.01 -20.03 10.26
N ALA A 203 14.70 -21.33 10.23
CA ALA A 203 15.52 -22.38 10.82
C ALA A 203 16.92 -22.49 10.18
N ASN A 204 17.03 -22.18 8.89
CA ASN A 204 18.28 -22.26 8.13
C ASN A 204 18.96 -20.89 7.92
N ALA A 205 18.46 -19.82 8.56
CA ALA A 205 18.92 -18.45 8.32
C ALA A 205 20.44 -18.27 8.51
N THR A 206 21.04 -18.92 9.50
CA THR A 206 22.48 -18.84 9.78
C THR A 206 23.34 -19.48 8.68
N SER A 207 22.78 -20.39 7.88
CA SER A 207 23.48 -20.96 6.72
C SER A 207 23.30 -20.10 5.47
N LEU A 208 22.17 -19.41 5.35
CA LEU A 208 21.85 -18.52 4.21
C LEU A 208 22.56 -17.18 4.31
N VAL A 209 22.57 -16.59 5.50
CA VAL A 209 23.09 -15.26 5.81
C VAL A 209 23.80 -15.29 7.18
N PRO A 210 25.08 -15.74 7.23
CA PRO A 210 25.75 -16.12 8.49
C PRO A 210 25.86 -15.04 9.56
N ASN A 211 25.84 -13.77 9.17
CA ASN A 211 25.97 -12.63 10.09
C ASN A 211 24.61 -11.97 10.40
N ALA A 212 23.51 -12.57 9.96
CA ALA A 212 22.19 -12.01 10.12
C ALA A 212 21.34 -12.78 11.12
N THR A 213 20.39 -12.06 11.71
CA THR A 213 19.34 -12.64 12.54
C THR A 213 18.05 -12.60 11.75
N LEU A 214 17.36 -13.73 11.59
CA LEU A 214 16.02 -13.80 11.02
C LEU A 214 15.11 -14.51 12.01
N LYS A 215 13.95 -13.93 12.29
CA LYS A 215 12.94 -14.51 13.19
C LYS A 215 11.54 -14.08 12.76
N PHE A 216 10.54 -14.86 13.11
CA PHE A 216 9.16 -14.42 13.02
C PHE A 216 8.92 -13.19 13.90
N GLN A 217 8.03 -12.30 13.46
CA GLN A 217 7.42 -11.34 14.38
C GLN A 217 6.50 -12.08 15.36
N ASP A 218 6.29 -11.52 16.55
CA ASP A 218 5.62 -12.22 17.65
C ASP A 218 4.24 -12.80 17.28
N ARG A 219 3.49 -12.09 16.44
CA ARG A 219 2.19 -12.54 15.90
C ARG A 219 2.29 -13.82 15.07
N ASP A 220 3.37 -13.98 14.32
CA ASP A 220 3.61 -15.12 13.43
C ASP A 220 4.53 -16.19 14.07
N SER A 221 4.91 -16.00 15.33
CA SER A 221 5.66 -17.02 16.07
C SER A 221 4.88 -18.33 16.17
N GLU A 222 5.58 -19.45 16.16
CA GLU A 222 5.01 -20.79 16.25
C GLU A 222 4.06 -20.92 17.47
N ALA A 223 4.48 -20.37 18.61
CA ALA A 223 3.68 -20.36 19.83
C ALA A 223 2.33 -19.64 19.65
N ASN A 224 2.33 -18.47 19.01
CA ASN A 224 1.10 -17.70 18.79
C ASN A 224 0.19 -18.36 17.75
N VAL A 225 0.76 -18.86 16.65
CA VAL A 225 0.00 -19.59 15.62
C VAL A 225 -0.68 -20.81 16.23
N ASN A 226 0.05 -21.62 16.99
CA ASN A 226 -0.50 -22.81 17.67
C ASN A 226 -1.59 -22.45 18.68
N ALA A 227 -1.43 -21.35 19.44
CA ALA A 227 -2.43 -20.88 20.38
C ALA A 227 -3.78 -20.58 19.69
N TYR A 228 -3.75 -19.84 18.56
CA TYR A 228 -4.97 -19.50 17.83
C TYR A 228 -5.56 -20.65 17.01
N GLN A 229 -4.74 -21.61 16.57
CA GLN A 229 -5.25 -22.84 15.93
C GLN A 229 -6.05 -23.70 16.91
N GLN A 230 -5.61 -23.78 18.17
CA GLN A 230 -6.30 -24.57 19.21
C GLN A 230 -7.46 -23.80 19.84
N TYR A 231 -7.29 -22.48 20.02
CA TYR A 231 -8.24 -21.61 20.71
C TYR A 231 -8.41 -20.29 19.93
N PRO A 232 -9.48 -20.14 19.11
CA PRO A 232 -9.72 -18.91 18.35
C PRO A 232 -9.79 -17.63 19.22
N GLN A 233 -10.12 -17.77 20.51
CA GLN A 233 -10.14 -16.71 21.52
C GLN A 233 -8.88 -16.68 22.41
N ALA A 234 -7.73 -17.14 21.92
CA ALA A 234 -6.51 -17.34 22.71
C ALA A 234 -6.12 -16.13 23.57
N LYS A 235 -6.25 -14.90 23.05
CA LYS A 235 -5.95 -13.67 23.79
C LYS A 235 -6.93 -13.38 24.93
N GLU A 236 -8.22 -13.62 24.73
CA GLU A 236 -9.26 -13.46 25.76
C GLU A 236 -9.07 -14.46 26.91
N HIS A 237 -8.57 -15.66 26.59
CA HIS A 237 -8.23 -16.70 27.56
C HIS A 237 -6.82 -16.57 28.17
N GLY A 238 -6.08 -15.50 27.83
CA GLY A 238 -4.75 -15.22 28.38
C GLY A 238 -3.65 -16.18 27.92
N LEU A 239 -3.86 -16.94 26.83
CA LEU A 239 -2.87 -17.86 26.26
C LEU A 239 -1.76 -17.15 25.47
N THR A 240 -2.03 -15.93 25.04
CA THR A 240 -1.09 -15.05 24.33
C THR A 240 -1.49 -13.59 24.57
N THR A 241 -0.53 -12.67 24.47
CA THR A 241 -0.79 -11.23 24.47
C THR A 241 -0.90 -10.66 23.06
N TYR A 242 -0.54 -11.45 22.04
CA TYR A 242 -0.46 -11.03 20.65
C TYR A 242 -1.78 -11.23 19.90
N SER A 243 -1.97 -10.43 18.85
CA SER A 243 -3.11 -10.57 17.93
C SER A 243 -3.07 -11.89 17.16
N PRO A 244 -4.21 -12.38 16.62
CA PRO A 244 -4.21 -13.54 15.75
C PRO A 244 -3.33 -13.32 14.51
N PRO A 245 -2.74 -14.39 13.94
CA PRO A 245 -2.07 -14.30 12.64
C PRO A 245 -3.01 -13.74 11.57
N GLU A 246 -2.50 -12.81 10.75
CA GLU A 246 -3.28 -12.24 9.66
C GLU A 246 -3.51 -13.27 8.54
N LYS A 247 -4.68 -13.19 7.88
CA LYS A 247 -5.14 -14.16 6.88
C LYS A 247 -4.19 -14.29 5.69
N TYR A 248 -3.68 -13.16 5.19
CA TYR A 248 -2.89 -13.07 3.95
C TYR A 248 -1.47 -12.53 4.14
N LYS A 249 -0.94 -12.62 5.36
CA LYS A 249 0.35 -12.04 5.69
C LYS A 249 1.11 -12.93 6.66
N ILE A 250 2.41 -13.06 6.42
CA ILE A 250 3.38 -13.67 7.34
C ILE A 250 4.54 -12.70 7.49
N SER A 251 4.89 -12.35 8.72
CA SER A 251 5.88 -11.31 9.02
C SER A 251 7.13 -11.82 9.74
N PHE A 252 8.28 -11.27 9.36
CA PHE A 252 9.59 -11.53 9.95
C PHE A 252 10.27 -10.23 10.36
N THR A 253 11.24 -10.36 11.27
CA THR A 253 12.28 -9.36 11.49
C THR A 253 13.61 -9.93 11.06
N PHE A 254 14.33 -9.14 10.27
CA PHE A 254 15.65 -9.44 9.76
C PHE A 254 16.64 -8.36 10.21
N GLU A 255 17.77 -8.75 10.80
CA GLU A 255 18.84 -7.83 11.18
C GLU A 255 20.15 -8.25 10.51
N GLY A 256 20.74 -7.39 9.68
CA GLY A 256 21.90 -7.75 8.84
C GLY A 256 22.46 -6.58 8.03
N SER A 257 23.20 -6.90 6.97
CA SER A 257 23.71 -5.92 5.99
C SER A 257 22.80 -5.80 4.76
N GLY A 258 22.98 -4.73 3.96
CA GLY A 258 22.24 -4.56 2.71
C GLY A 258 22.47 -5.69 1.69
N SER A 259 23.67 -6.27 1.66
CA SER A 259 23.96 -7.45 0.83
C SER A 259 23.27 -8.72 1.33
N ASP A 260 23.17 -8.89 2.65
CA ASP A 260 22.44 -10.02 3.24
C ASP A 260 20.94 -9.91 2.92
N LYS A 261 20.39 -8.69 2.92
CA LYS A 261 19.00 -8.43 2.49
C LYS A 261 18.76 -8.92 1.07
N VAL A 262 19.62 -8.55 0.11
CA VAL A 262 19.48 -8.97 -1.30
C VAL A 262 19.54 -10.50 -1.42
N THR A 263 20.50 -11.12 -0.74
CA THR A 263 20.65 -12.60 -0.72
C THR A 263 19.39 -13.28 -0.17
N LEU A 264 18.84 -12.76 0.93
CA LEU A 264 17.63 -13.27 1.54
C LEU A 264 16.40 -13.09 0.64
N GLU A 265 16.27 -11.94 -0.02
CA GLU A 265 15.18 -11.65 -0.95
C GLU A 265 15.19 -12.62 -2.16
N GLU A 266 16.36 -12.84 -2.75
CA GLU A 266 16.54 -13.81 -3.85
C GLU A 266 16.22 -15.24 -3.39
N THR A 267 16.64 -15.61 -2.17
CA THR A 267 16.36 -16.92 -1.60
C THR A 267 14.87 -17.14 -1.38
N ILE A 268 14.18 -16.18 -0.76
CA ILE A 268 12.74 -16.22 -0.54
C ILE A 268 12.02 -16.41 -1.88
N ARG A 269 12.37 -15.61 -2.89
CA ARG A 269 11.78 -15.67 -4.23
C ARG A 269 11.96 -17.05 -4.87
N ALA A 270 13.18 -17.58 -4.87
CA ALA A 270 13.47 -18.90 -5.44
C ALA A 270 12.71 -20.04 -4.73
N GLN A 271 12.56 -19.95 -3.40
CA GLN A 271 11.81 -20.96 -2.66
C GLN A 271 10.29 -20.85 -2.90
N LEU A 272 9.75 -19.64 -2.99
CA LEU A 272 8.35 -19.41 -3.36
C LEU A 272 8.02 -20.01 -4.74
N GLU A 273 8.92 -19.84 -5.72
CA GLU A 273 8.81 -20.49 -7.03
C GLU A 273 8.81 -22.02 -6.91
N LYS A 274 9.74 -22.58 -6.11
CA LYS A 274 9.86 -24.03 -5.91
C LYS A 274 8.61 -24.65 -5.27
N ILE A 275 7.95 -23.95 -4.35
CA ILE A 275 6.70 -24.40 -3.75
C ILE A 275 5.47 -24.04 -4.61
N GLY A 276 5.63 -23.51 -5.81
CA GLY A 276 4.51 -23.18 -6.69
C GLY A 276 3.67 -22.00 -6.20
N CYS A 277 4.29 -21.07 -5.47
CA CYS A 277 3.69 -19.80 -5.02
C CYS A 277 4.45 -18.56 -5.57
N PRO A 278 4.82 -18.51 -6.87
CA PRO A 278 5.63 -17.40 -7.42
C PRO A 278 4.94 -16.02 -7.36
N GLN A 279 3.62 -16.00 -7.17
CA GLN A 279 2.82 -14.78 -7.04
C GLN A 279 3.01 -14.06 -5.69
N VAL A 280 3.52 -14.75 -4.67
CA VAL A 280 3.72 -14.17 -3.34
C VAL A 280 4.88 -13.20 -3.39
N LYS A 281 4.67 -12.02 -2.83
CA LYS A 281 5.61 -10.90 -2.83
C LYS A 281 6.28 -10.81 -1.47
N SER A 282 7.58 -10.56 -1.46
CA SER A 282 8.35 -10.23 -0.27
C SER A 282 8.53 -8.72 -0.17
N VAL A 283 7.86 -8.09 0.79
CA VAL A 283 7.92 -6.65 1.02
C VAL A 283 8.89 -6.37 2.17
N PHE A 284 9.96 -5.64 1.89
CA PHE A 284 10.94 -5.21 2.89
C PHE A 284 10.69 -3.75 3.28
N SER A 285 10.57 -3.48 4.57
CA SER A 285 10.49 -2.13 5.12
C SER A 285 11.55 -1.90 6.20
N TYR A 286 12.11 -0.69 6.26
CA TYR A 286 13.12 -0.34 7.25
C TYR A 286 12.54 -0.34 8.67
N GLY A 287 13.11 -1.17 9.54
CA GLY A 287 12.73 -1.29 10.95
C GLY A 287 13.53 -0.37 11.88
N GLY A 288 14.67 0.15 11.43
CA GLY A 288 15.57 0.97 12.23
C GLY A 288 17.01 0.49 12.21
N GLU A 289 17.86 1.14 13.02
CA GLU A 289 19.15 0.57 13.38
C GLU A 289 18.91 -0.56 14.39
N GLY A 290 19.35 -1.76 14.04
CA GLY A 290 19.38 -2.93 14.90
C GLY A 290 20.53 -2.86 15.92
N LYS A 291 20.66 -3.93 16.71
CA LYS A 291 21.75 -4.04 17.67
C LYS A 291 23.09 -4.10 16.94
N ASP A 292 24.08 -3.41 17.49
CA ASP A 292 25.47 -3.39 17.01
C ASP A 292 25.67 -2.65 15.65
N GLY A 293 24.77 -1.73 15.30
CA GLY A 293 24.88 -0.93 14.07
C GLY A 293 24.45 -1.64 12.79
N ARG A 294 23.90 -2.85 12.89
CA ARG A 294 23.23 -3.54 11.78
C ARG A 294 21.93 -2.83 11.44
N ILE A 295 21.43 -3.02 10.23
CA ILE A 295 20.11 -2.51 9.85
C ILE A 295 19.07 -3.57 10.20
N SER A 296 17.93 -3.14 10.72
CA SER A 296 16.75 -3.98 10.94
C SER A 296 15.75 -3.74 9.82
N TRP A 297 15.18 -4.82 9.29
CA TRP A 297 14.10 -4.81 8.31
C TRP A 297 12.93 -5.64 8.82
N ASN A 298 11.72 -5.16 8.55
CA ASN A 298 10.52 -5.99 8.58
C ASN A 298 10.31 -6.58 7.20
N ILE A 299 10.02 -7.88 7.16
CA ILE A 299 9.75 -8.60 5.92
C ILE A 299 8.34 -9.14 5.99
N ASP A 300 7.52 -8.82 5.00
CA ASP A 300 6.15 -9.29 4.90
C ASP A 300 5.99 -10.14 3.63
N LEU A 301 5.51 -11.37 3.78
CA LEU A 301 5.10 -12.22 2.66
C LEU A 301 3.61 -12.07 2.44
N VAL A 302 3.24 -11.52 1.28
CA VAL A 302 1.87 -11.13 0.96
C VAL A 302 1.53 -11.46 -0.49
N PRO A 303 0.27 -11.79 -0.82
CA PRO A 303 -0.16 -11.98 -2.20
C PRO A 303 -0.24 -10.66 -2.97
N GLU A 304 -0.47 -9.54 -2.27
CA GLU A 304 -0.68 -8.23 -2.87
C GLU A 304 -0.02 -7.12 -2.04
N THR A 305 0.28 -5.98 -2.66
CA THR A 305 0.88 -4.80 -2.02
C THR A 305 -0.07 -3.61 -2.03
N LYS A 306 0.31 -2.56 -1.30
CA LYS A 306 -0.35 -1.25 -1.28
C LYS A 306 -0.71 -0.76 -2.69
N LYS A 307 0.21 -0.89 -3.66
CA LYS A 307 -0.02 -0.49 -5.05
C LYS A 307 -1.19 -1.22 -5.70
N GLY A 308 -1.27 -2.54 -5.55
CA GLY A 308 -2.35 -3.32 -6.13
C GLY A 308 -3.71 -2.94 -5.56
N ALA A 309 -3.80 -2.78 -4.24
CA ALA A 309 -5.00 -2.31 -3.56
C ALA A 309 -5.42 -0.89 -4.00
N ILE A 310 -4.46 0.04 -4.13
CA ILE A 310 -4.76 1.40 -4.59
C ILE A 310 -5.24 1.38 -6.05
N ASN A 311 -4.57 0.64 -6.94
CA ASN A 311 -5.00 0.51 -8.33
C ASN A 311 -6.42 -0.07 -8.45
N TYR A 312 -6.74 -1.09 -7.65
CA TYR A 312 -8.08 -1.66 -7.55
C TYR A 312 -9.11 -0.60 -7.18
N LEU A 313 -8.86 0.17 -6.11
CA LEU A 313 -9.77 1.21 -5.63
C LEU A 313 -9.91 2.37 -6.62
N VAL A 314 -8.81 2.77 -7.26
CA VAL A 314 -8.80 3.83 -8.29
C VAL A 314 -9.65 3.46 -9.49
N SER A 315 -9.51 2.23 -10.00
CA SER A 315 -10.36 1.69 -11.07
C SER A 315 -11.80 1.60 -10.60
N LYS A 316 -12.05 0.96 -9.45
CA LYS A 316 -13.39 0.75 -8.87
C LYS A 316 -14.15 2.06 -8.64
N PHE A 317 -13.47 3.14 -8.26
CA PHE A 317 -14.09 4.45 -8.03
C PHE A 317 -14.09 5.38 -9.25
N GLY A 318 -13.38 5.03 -10.33
CA GLY A 318 -13.25 5.91 -11.49
C GLY A 318 -12.66 7.28 -11.15
N CYS A 319 -11.71 7.32 -10.20
CA CYS A 319 -11.17 8.55 -9.63
C CYS A 319 -9.66 8.70 -9.86
N ILE A 320 -9.10 9.86 -9.53
CA ILE A 320 -7.64 10.05 -9.43
C ILE A 320 -7.22 9.77 -7.98
N GLY A 321 -6.39 8.75 -7.79
CA GLY A 321 -5.73 8.50 -6.51
C GLY A 321 -4.58 9.47 -6.27
N ILE A 322 -4.47 9.95 -5.03
CA ILE A 322 -3.33 10.70 -4.53
C ILE A 322 -2.77 9.91 -3.36
N PHE A 323 -1.58 9.32 -3.50
CA PHE A 323 -0.99 8.50 -2.44
C PHE A 323 0.20 9.20 -1.79
N GLY A 324 0.16 9.33 -0.46
CA GLY A 324 1.30 9.75 0.37
C GLY A 324 1.87 8.61 1.21
N GLY A 325 3.19 8.46 1.20
CA GLY A 325 3.93 7.52 2.05
C GLY A 325 5.37 8.00 2.27
N ASP A 326 6.08 7.36 3.21
CA ASP A 326 7.40 7.79 3.67
C ASP A 326 8.48 6.71 3.54
N THR A 327 8.15 5.44 3.32
CA THR A 327 9.12 4.33 3.37
C THR A 327 9.32 3.57 2.04
N GLY A 328 10.31 2.67 2.00
CA GLY A 328 10.58 1.83 0.83
C GLY A 328 9.38 1.01 0.35
N ASN A 329 8.52 0.50 1.24
CA ASN A 329 7.34 -0.28 0.83
C ASN A 329 6.22 0.58 0.20
N ASP A 330 6.29 1.90 0.39
CA ASP A 330 5.41 2.88 -0.23
C ASP A 330 5.91 3.28 -1.62
N SER A 331 7.20 3.07 -1.90
CA SER A 331 7.85 3.57 -3.12
C SER A 331 7.19 3.02 -4.39
N ASP A 332 6.81 1.74 -4.42
CA ASP A 332 6.09 1.18 -5.58
C ASP A 332 4.66 1.74 -5.71
N ALA A 333 4.01 2.17 -4.64
CA ALA A 333 2.73 2.86 -4.71
C ALA A 333 2.87 4.36 -5.08
N ILE A 334 3.92 5.03 -4.60
CA ILE A 334 4.24 6.43 -4.95
C ILE A 334 4.62 6.55 -6.42
N ILE A 335 5.43 5.60 -6.89
CA ILE A 335 6.03 5.60 -8.21
C ILE A 335 5.18 4.74 -9.14
N GLY A 336 5.06 3.45 -8.87
CA GLY A 336 4.55 2.48 -9.83
C GLY A 336 3.04 2.48 -10.06
N ALA A 337 2.25 3.15 -9.23
CA ALA A 337 0.81 3.19 -9.41
C ALA A 337 0.39 4.22 -10.46
N GLY A 338 -0.67 3.93 -11.23
CA GLY A 338 -1.07 4.72 -12.41
C GLY A 338 -1.70 6.09 -12.12
N HIS A 339 -1.41 6.68 -10.96
CA HIS A 339 -2.09 7.85 -10.42
C HIS A 339 -1.11 8.94 -9.94
N ALA A 340 -1.60 9.97 -9.27
CA ALA A 340 -0.74 11.01 -8.71
C ALA A 340 -0.02 10.48 -7.46
N GLY A 341 1.30 10.59 -7.44
CA GLY A 341 2.12 10.20 -6.30
C GLY A 341 2.52 11.40 -5.45
N PHE A 342 2.75 11.17 -4.17
CA PHE A 342 3.30 12.14 -3.25
C PHE A 342 4.42 11.55 -2.39
N ALA A 343 5.60 12.16 -2.46
CA ALA A 343 6.71 11.86 -1.57
C ALA A 343 6.80 12.94 -0.49
N VAL A 344 6.59 12.52 0.78
CA VAL A 344 6.56 13.41 1.94
C VAL A 344 7.93 14.02 2.25
N GLY A 345 7.99 15.13 3.01
CA GLY A 345 9.26 15.74 3.41
C GLY A 345 10.12 14.80 4.25
N ASN A 346 9.55 14.13 5.25
CA ASN A 346 10.23 13.23 6.18
C ASN A 346 10.48 11.80 5.64
N ARG A 347 10.46 11.61 4.33
CA ARG A 347 10.63 10.31 3.67
C ARG A 347 12.01 9.70 3.96
N LYS A 348 12.09 8.37 3.93
CA LYS A 348 13.33 7.61 4.11
C LYS A 348 14.16 7.61 2.81
N PRO A 349 15.50 7.40 2.90
CA PRO A 349 16.39 7.38 1.74
C PRO A 349 16.01 6.39 0.63
N GLU A 350 15.27 5.33 0.97
CA GLU A 350 14.78 4.31 0.04
C GLU A 350 13.79 4.90 -0.97
N VAL A 351 12.97 5.87 -0.55
CA VAL A 351 12.03 6.59 -1.41
C VAL A 351 12.79 7.48 -2.39
N ASP A 352 13.80 8.22 -1.91
CA ASP A 352 14.65 9.05 -2.79
C ASP A 352 15.35 8.21 -3.86
N THR A 353 15.92 7.07 -3.45
CA THR A 353 16.57 6.12 -4.37
C THR A 353 15.59 5.65 -5.43
N SER A 354 14.39 5.24 -5.03
CA SER A 354 13.36 4.76 -5.96
C SER A 354 12.92 5.86 -6.94
N ILE A 355 12.77 7.11 -6.48
CA ILE A 355 12.42 8.26 -7.33
C ILE A 355 13.52 8.53 -8.36
N SER A 356 14.78 8.46 -7.94
CA SER A 356 15.94 8.61 -8.81
C SER A 356 16.03 7.48 -9.85
N ASP A 357 15.79 6.23 -9.46
CA ASP A 357 15.88 5.08 -10.36
C ASP A 357 14.74 5.06 -11.40
N ALA A 358 13.58 5.61 -11.05
CA ALA A 358 12.45 5.74 -11.96
C ALA A 358 12.64 6.80 -13.07
N SER A 359 13.77 7.50 -13.11
CA SER A 359 13.97 8.71 -13.90
C SER A 359 14.29 8.50 -15.39
N ASP A 360 13.31 8.01 -16.16
CA ASP A 360 13.13 8.45 -17.56
C ASP A 360 12.38 9.81 -17.62
N ALA A 361 12.61 10.66 -16.61
CA ALA A 361 11.81 11.83 -16.32
C ALA A 361 11.95 12.88 -17.43
N ILE A 362 10.83 13.20 -18.09
CA ILE A 362 10.74 14.38 -18.94
C ILE A 362 10.74 15.58 -18.00
N THR A 363 11.91 16.15 -17.75
CA THR A 363 12.08 17.38 -16.96
C THR A 363 11.63 18.58 -17.78
N THR A 364 10.33 18.68 -18.06
CA THR A 364 9.77 19.95 -18.54
C THR A 364 9.75 20.92 -17.37
N LYS A 365 10.54 21.99 -17.46
CA LYS A 365 10.49 23.14 -16.56
C LYS A 365 9.03 23.46 -16.22
N GLN A 366 8.61 23.24 -14.97
CA GLN A 366 7.81 24.18 -14.19
C GLN A 366 7.52 23.59 -12.79
N THR A 367 7.99 24.33 -11.78
CA THR A 367 7.91 24.14 -10.31
C THR A 367 8.86 23.08 -9.70
N GLU A 368 9.65 23.48 -8.70
CA GLU A 368 10.75 22.70 -8.08
C GLU A 368 10.30 21.33 -7.56
N ASN A 369 9.03 21.23 -7.13
CA ASN A 369 8.47 20.09 -6.41
C ASN A 369 7.70 19.10 -7.28
N PHE A 370 7.47 19.38 -8.57
CA PHE A 370 6.78 18.42 -9.45
C PHE A 370 7.75 17.69 -10.38
N ARG A 371 7.44 16.42 -10.60
CA ARG A 371 8.12 15.52 -11.53
C ARG A 371 7.07 14.81 -12.38
N ILE A 372 7.32 14.71 -13.67
CA ILE A 372 6.45 13.96 -14.60
C ILE A 372 7.18 12.69 -15.00
N PHE A 373 6.53 11.55 -14.76
CA PHE A 373 7.03 10.24 -15.16
C PHE A 373 6.20 9.71 -16.32
N LYS A 374 6.84 8.93 -17.18
CA LYS A 374 6.16 8.15 -18.21
C LYS A 374 6.02 6.71 -17.72
N ASN A 375 4.79 6.21 -17.69
CA ASN A 375 4.50 4.81 -17.40
C ASN A 375 4.96 3.92 -18.58
N PRO A 376 5.17 2.60 -18.35
CA PRO A 376 5.52 1.66 -19.43
C PRO A 376 4.52 1.64 -20.58
N ASP A 377 3.25 1.91 -20.30
CA ASP A 377 2.16 2.01 -21.30
C ASP A 377 2.17 3.35 -22.08
N GLY A 378 3.09 4.26 -21.75
CA GLY A 378 3.24 5.57 -22.36
C GLY A 378 2.43 6.70 -21.75
N THR A 379 1.56 6.42 -20.77
CA THR A 379 0.80 7.45 -20.04
C THR A 379 1.73 8.29 -19.15
N LYS A 380 1.33 9.52 -18.81
CA LYS A 380 2.10 10.41 -17.94
C LYS A 380 1.48 10.46 -16.56
N ARG A 381 2.30 10.37 -15.52
CA ARG A 381 1.88 10.56 -14.13
C ARG A 381 2.63 11.73 -13.48
N LEU A 382 1.97 12.38 -12.54
CA LEU A 382 2.51 13.49 -11.78
C LEU A 382 2.94 13.00 -10.40
N LEU A 383 4.18 13.28 -10.03
CA LEU A 383 4.71 13.08 -8.70
C LEU A 383 5.00 14.45 -8.09
N PHE A 384 4.47 14.72 -6.92
CA PHE A 384 4.98 15.82 -6.09
C PHE A 384 6.01 15.27 -5.11
N VAL A 385 7.14 15.94 -5.02
CA VAL A 385 8.23 15.68 -4.07
C VAL A 385 8.38 16.91 -3.20
N ASP A 386 8.15 16.79 -1.89
CA ASP A 386 8.40 17.90 -0.97
C ASP A 386 9.91 18.13 -0.83
N SER A 387 10.37 19.29 -1.28
CA SER A 387 11.78 19.70 -1.20
C SER A 387 12.23 19.97 0.24
N ASP A 388 11.29 20.30 1.12
CA ASP A 388 11.57 20.61 2.51
C ASP A 388 11.43 19.36 3.38
N LEU A 389 12.58 18.74 3.66
CA LEU A 389 12.69 17.50 4.42
C LEU A 389 12.28 17.63 5.90
N THR A 390 11.97 18.85 6.36
CA THR A 390 11.51 19.09 7.72
C THR A 390 10.00 18.92 7.87
N ASN A 391 9.23 19.03 6.77
CA ASN A 391 7.79 18.77 6.80
C ASN A 391 7.52 17.29 7.10
N LYS A 392 6.49 17.02 7.91
CA LYS A 392 6.01 15.65 8.11
C LYS A 392 4.88 15.34 7.14
N GLY A 393 4.40 14.11 7.16
CA GLY A 393 3.47 13.60 6.17
C GLY A 393 2.20 14.45 6.01
N PRO A 394 1.51 14.94 7.06
CA PRO A 394 0.28 15.71 6.87
C PRO A 394 0.52 17.11 6.28
N GLU A 395 1.55 17.83 6.73
CA GLU A 395 1.91 19.15 6.19
C GLU A 395 2.31 19.04 4.72
N SER A 396 3.08 17.99 4.43
CA SER A 396 3.53 17.58 3.10
C SER A 396 2.30 17.33 2.18
N GLN A 397 1.33 16.53 2.64
CA GLN A 397 0.08 16.25 1.89
C GLN A 397 -0.77 17.50 1.67
N ILE A 398 -0.90 18.39 2.67
CA ILE A 398 -1.62 19.67 2.52
C ILE A 398 -0.98 20.53 1.42
N LYS A 399 0.37 20.61 1.40
CA LYS A 399 1.11 21.33 0.34
C LYS A 399 0.82 20.74 -1.04
N ALA A 400 0.87 19.41 -1.18
CA ALA A 400 0.56 18.75 -2.44
C ALA A 400 -0.88 18.96 -2.91
N LEU A 401 -1.88 18.82 -2.03
CA LEU A 401 -3.28 19.04 -2.39
C LEU A 401 -3.52 20.49 -2.87
N ARG A 402 -2.89 21.47 -2.22
CA ARG A 402 -2.93 22.88 -2.65
C ARG A 402 -2.28 23.05 -4.03
N ALA A 403 -1.13 22.43 -4.23
CA ALA A 403 -0.39 22.48 -5.49
C ALA A 403 -1.15 21.78 -6.64
N MET A 404 -1.77 20.63 -6.39
CA MET A 404 -2.61 19.90 -7.35
C MET A 404 -3.86 20.68 -7.72
N LYS A 405 -4.52 21.35 -6.76
CA LYS A 405 -5.64 22.26 -7.06
C LYS A 405 -5.22 23.40 -7.99
N MET A 406 -4.02 23.94 -7.80
CA MET A 406 -3.46 24.93 -8.72
C MET A 406 -3.15 24.33 -10.09
N PHE A 407 -2.56 23.14 -10.14
CA PHE A 407 -2.26 22.45 -11.39
C PHE A 407 -3.53 22.10 -12.19
N ALA A 408 -4.57 21.57 -11.54
CA ALA A 408 -5.86 21.30 -12.17
C ALA A 408 -6.52 22.57 -12.75
N ARG A 409 -6.34 23.73 -12.08
CA ARG A 409 -6.79 25.03 -12.61
C ARG A 409 -6.07 25.42 -13.90
N LEU A 410 -4.77 25.18 -13.96
CA LEU A 410 -3.92 25.50 -15.11
C LEU A 410 -4.13 24.50 -16.26
N MET A 411 -4.50 23.26 -15.95
CA MET A 411 -4.75 22.17 -16.89
C MET A 411 -6.22 22.07 -17.33
N LYS A 412 -7.10 22.99 -16.92
CA LYS A 412 -8.38 23.19 -17.61
C LYS A 412 -8.09 23.27 -19.11
N PRO A 413 -8.94 22.70 -19.97
CA PRO A 413 -8.64 22.59 -21.39
C PRO A 413 -8.44 23.99 -21.95
N ALA A 414 -7.17 24.38 -22.03
CA ALA A 414 -6.69 25.25 -23.09
C ALA A 414 -7.28 24.63 -24.35
N THR A 415 -8.06 25.41 -25.07
CA THR A 415 -8.70 24.95 -26.30
C THR A 415 -7.65 24.26 -27.17
N ALA A 416 -8.03 23.25 -27.95
CA ALA A 416 -7.06 22.47 -28.76
C ALA A 416 -6.10 23.33 -29.63
N ASN A 417 -6.43 24.61 -29.85
CA ASN A 417 -5.60 25.61 -30.51
C ASN A 417 -4.49 26.21 -29.63
N GLU A 418 -4.66 26.34 -28.32
CA GLU A 418 -3.69 26.91 -27.38
C GLU A 418 -2.57 25.91 -27.02
N VAL A 419 -2.86 24.61 -27.03
CA VAL A 419 -1.85 23.55 -26.86
C VAL A 419 -0.94 23.46 -28.10
N LYS A 420 -1.47 23.71 -29.31
CA LYS A 420 -0.64 23.78 -30.52
C LYS A 420 0.37 24.93 -30.49
N SER A 421 0.05 26.06 -29.87
CA SER A 421 0.99 27.19 -29.74
C SER A 421 2.03 27.04 -28.62
N LEU A 422 1.87 26.05 -27.73
CA LEU A 422 2.85 25.74 -26.68
C LEU A 422 3.87 24.66 -27.10
N ILE A 423 3.61 23.97 -28.22
CA ILE A 423 4.45 22.88 -28.77
C ILE A 423 5.00 23.26 -30.17
N SER A 424 4.70 24.46 -30.67
CA SER A 424 5.38 25.11 -31.80
C SER A 424 6.29 26.22 -31.29
#